data_AF-A0A519FA77-F1
#
_entry.id   AF-A0A519FA77-F1
#
_cell.length_a   1.000
_cell.length_b   1.000
_cell.length_c   1.000
_cell.angle_alpha   90.00
_cell.angle_beta   90.00
_cell.angle_gamma   90.00
#
_symmetry.space_group_name_H-M   'P 1'
#
loop_
_entity.id
_entity.type
_entity.pdbx_description
1 polymer ?
#
loop_
_entity_poly.entity_id
_entity_poly.type
_entity_poly.pdbx_seq_one_letter_code
_entity_poly.pdbx_strand_id
1 'polypeptide(L)'
;MNSTVAAPKPSFKEQMLVAREEAIILAVNKLLAEKGFEAMTVDEVAAAVGIAKASLYKHFPSKEDLAAAAMVRIMKRTQDFMATLPAEADPLGKLKAVARWAMEVQLAGEMPSLPHQSSSLRTTLMGNRAYIDRLMGMSDTLGGWIQAAQANGTLSSKLPAIAVLYTLFARACDPVLEFLRVGGNYSDAQIVDMVLESCFEGLSAR
;
A
#
# COMPACT_ATOMS: atom_id res chain seq x y z
N MET A 1 39.03 17.90 3.05
CA MET A 1 38.85 17.13 4.31
C MET A 1 37.40 17.29 4.73
N ASN A 2 36.56 16.27 4.54
CA ASN A 2 35.21 16.22 5.10
C ASN A 2 34.99 14.78 5.58
N SER A 3 35.11 14.58 6.89
CA SER A 3 34.80 13.31 7.54
C SER A 3 33.29 13.26 7.76
N THR A 4 32.60 12.41 6.98
CA THR A 4 31.23 11.99 7.25
C THR A 4 31.23 11.11 8.50
N VAL A 5 30.81 11.69 9.63
CA VAL A 5 30.55 10.93 10.86
C VAL A 5 29.32 10.06 10.59
N ALA A 6 29.52 8.74 10.47
CA ALA A 6 28.43 7.77 10.39
C ALA A 6 27.60 7.82 11.68
N ALA A 7 26.27 7.86 11.54
CA ALA A 7 25.35 7.86 12.68
C ALA A 7 25.59 6.63 13.59
N PRO A 8 25.52 6.77 14.92
CA PRO A 8 25.76 5.67 15.84
C PRO A 8 24.74 4.54 15.64
N LYS A 9 25.21 3.29 15.69
CA LYS A 9 24.35 2.10 15.57
C LYS A 9 23.35 2.07 16.75
N PRO A 10 22.06 1.79 16.50
CA PRO A 10 21.04 1.74 17.55
C PRO A 10 21.39 0.66 18.59
N SER A 11 21.05 0.93 19.85
CA SER A 11 21.26 -0.01 20.96
C SER A 11 20.46 -1.30 20.75
N PHE A 12 20.91 -2.40 21.38
CA PHE A 12 20.19 -3.68 21.33
C PHE A 12 18.72 -3.57 21.79
N LYS A 13 18.44 -2.70 22.77
CA LYS A 13 17.10 -2.44 23.27
C LYS A 13 16.22 -1.75 22.22
N GLU A 14 16.76 -0.78 21.49
CA GLU A 14 16.06 -0.10 20.39
C GLU A 14 15.83 -1.04 19.21
N GLN A 15 16.81 -1.87 18.87
CA GLN A 15 16.66 -2.89 17.82
C GLN A 15 15.55 -3.89 18.17
N MET A 16 15.49 -4.35 19.42
CA MET A 16 14.45 -5.26 19.89
C MET A 16 13.05 -4.60 19.92
N LEU A 17 12.98 -3.30 20.22
CA LEU A 17 11.74 -2.52 20.15
C LEU A 17 11.24 -2.44 18.70
N VAL A 18 12.11 -2.07 17.76
CA VAL A 18 11.78 -1.97 16.33
C VAL A 18 11.34 -3.32 15.79
N ALA A 19 12.09 -4.40 16.06
CA ALA A 19 11.74 -5.74 15.60
C ALA A 19 10.37 -6.20 16.14
N ARG A 20 10.02 -5.82 17.38
CA ARG A 20 8.71 -6.11 17.95
C ARG A 20 7.60 -5.33 17.25
N GLU A 21 7.78 -4.04 17.01
CA GLU A 21 6.80 -3.23 16.30
C GLU A 21 6.60 -3.72 14.87
N GLU A 22 7.68 -4.13 14.19
CA GLU A 22 7.58 -4.76 12.87
C GLU A 22 6.78 -6.06 12.90
N ALA A 23 7.02 -6.93 13.89
CA ALA A 23 6.24 -8.17 14.05
C ALA A 23 4.75 -7.89 14.28
N ILE A 24 4.43 -6.89 15.12
CA ILE A 24 3.05 -6.43 15.35
C ILE A 24 2.42 -5.95 14.04
N ILE A 25 3.10 -5.08 13.30
CA ILE A 25 2.57 -4.52 12.05
C ILE A 25 2.34 -5.62 11.00
N LEU A 26 3.24 -6.60 10.90
CA LEU A 26 3.07 -7.75 10.00
C LEU A 26 1.83 -8.57 10.36
N ALA A 27 1.59 -8.85 11.65
CA ALA A 27 0.39 -9.54 12.09
C ALA A 27 -0.89 -8.74 11.80
N VAL A 28 -0.86 -7.41 12.03
CA VAL A 28 -1.97 -6.51 11.70
C VAL A 28 -2.26 -6.52 10.21
N ASN A 29 -1.25 -6.39 9.35
CA ASN A 29 -1.44 -6.40 7.89
C ASN A 29 -2.17 -7.67 7.43
N LYS A 30 -1.73 -8.83 7.91
CA LYS A 30 -2.34 -10.11 7.57
C LYS A 30 -3.80 -10.17 8.02
N LEU A 31 -4.09 -9.79 9.26
CA LEU A 31 -5.45 -9.79 9.78
C LEU A 31 -6.34 -8.77 9.05
N LEU A 32 -5.82 -7.61 8.67
CA LEU A 32 -6.56 -6.63 7.86
C LEU A 32 -6.85 -7.16 6.46
N ALA A 33 -5.91 -7.85 5.83
CA ALA A 33 -6.11 -8.43 4.51
C ALA A 33 -7.13 -9.58 4.52
N GLU A 34 -7.11 -10.42 5.57
CA GLU A 34 -7.96 -11.61 5.66
C GLU A 34 -9.43 -11.31 6.02
N LYS A 35 -9.67 -10.35 6.92
CA LYS A 35 -11.02 -10.10 7.47
C LYS A 35 -11.41 -8.62 7.53
N GLY A 36 -10.52 -7.72 7.12
CA GLY A 36 -10.76 -6.28 7.17
C GLY A 36 -10.68 -5.69 8.58
N PHE A 37 -10.71 -4.36 8.62
CA PHE A 37 -10.62 -3.59 9.86
C PHE A 37 -11.71 -3.96 10.87
N GLU A 38 -12.99 -4.01 10.48
CA GLU A 38 -14.10 -4.17 11.43
C GLU A 38 -13.99 -5.48 12.22
N ALA A 39 -13.72 -6.60 11.54
CA ALA A 39 -13.60 -7.92 12.17
C ALA A 39 -12.27 -8.15 12.90
N MET A 40 -11.24 -7.35 12.66
CA MET A 40 -9.96 -7.47 13.37
C MET A 40 -10.09 -7.04 14.85
N THR A 41 -9.54 -7.84 15.77
CA THR A 41 -9.46 -7.48 17.19
C THR A 41 -8.01 -7.32 17.66
N VAL A 42 -7.81 -6.48 18.69
CA VAL A 42 -6.51 -6.28 19.34
C VAL A 42 -6.03 -7.57 20.04
N ASP A 43 -6.96 -8.41 20.52
CA ASP A 43 -6.63 -9.67 21.19
C ASP A 43 -6.03 -10.69 20.20
N GLU A 44 -6.56 -10.77 18.98
CA GLU A 44 -5.99 -11.62 17.93
C GLU A 44 -4.61 -11.15 17.49
N VAL A 45 -4.40 -9.83 17.38
CA VAL A 45 -3.07 -9.27 17.09
C VAL A 45 -2.08 -9.65 18.19
N ALA A 46 -2.46 -9.47 19.46
CA ALA A 46 -1.61 -9.81 20.60
C ALA A 46 -1.28 -11.31 20.65
N ALA A 47 -2.27 -12.16 20.39
CA ALA A 47 -2.08 -13.60 20.31
C ALA A 47 -1.15 -14.00 19.14
N ALA A 48 -1.31 -13.37 17.97
CA ALA A 48 -0.51 -13.66 16.79
C ALA A 48 0.99 -13.37 16.97
N VAL A 49 1.35 -12.37 17.79
CA VAL A 49 2.75 -12.04 18.10
C VAL A 49 3.23 -12.56 19.47
N GLY A 50 2.37 -13.27 20.20
CA GLY A 50 2.72 -13.88 21.49
C GLY A 50 3.00 -12.87 22.61
N ILE A 51 2.30 -11.73 22.65
CA ILE A 51 2.45 -10.73 23.72
C ILE A 51 1.13 -10.50 24.47
N ALA A 52 1.23 -9.98 25.70
CA ALA A 52 0.05 -9.54 26.43
C ALA A 52 -0.59 -8.31 25.76
N LYS A 53 -1.93 -8.24 25.76
CA LYS A 53 -2.70 -7.07 25.27
C LYS A 53 -2.22 -5.75 25.86
N ALA A 54 -1.93 -5.72 27.17
CA ALA A 54 -1.39 -4.54 27.85
C ALA A 54 -0.01 -4.13 27.34
N SER A 55 0.81 -5.07 26.83
CA SER A 55 2.08 -4.76 26.19
C SER A 55 1.87 -4.22 24.78
N LEU A 56 0.90 -4.75 24.03
CA LEU A 56 0.52 -4.22 22.71
C LEU A 56 0.08 -2.74 22.79
N TYR A 57 -0.74 -2.38 23.78
CA TYR A 57 -1.16 -1.00 24.02
C TYR A 57 -0.03 -0.02 24.35
N LYS A 58 1.13 -0.51 24.81
CA LYS A 58 2.31 0.35 25.01
C LYS A 58 2.98 0.74 23.69
N HIS A 59 2.80 -0.05 22.63
CA HIS A 59 3.30 0.24 21.29
C HIS A 59 2.26 0.99 20.46
N PHE A 60 1.00 0.53 20.50
CA PHE A 60 -0.10 1.08 19.71
C PHE A 60 -1.32 1.32 20.60
N PRO A 61 -1.67 2.58 20.89
CA PRO A 61 -2.72 2.92 21.85
C PRO A 61 -4.12 2.46 21.47
N SER A 62 -4.38 2.26 20.17
CA SER A 62 -5.70 1.87 19.66
C SER A 62 -5.64 0.88 18.49
N LYS A 63 -6.81 0.32 18.13
CA LYS A 63 -6.97 -0.50 16.93
C LYS A 63 -6.74 0.34 15.67
N GLU A 64 -7.14 1.60 15.68
CA GLU A 64 -6.90 2.58 14.63
C GLU A 64 -5.40 2.87 14.46
N ASP A 65 -4.63 2.97 15.56
CA ASP A 65 -3.17 3.17 15.49
C ASP A 65 -2.46 1.96 14.89
N LEU A 66 -2.91 0.73 15.20
CA LEU A 66 -2.43 -0.48 14.54
C LEU A 66 -2.68 -0.45 13.04
N ALA A 67 -3.90 -0.10 12.62
CA ALA A 67 -4.26 0.02 11.21
C ALA A 67 -3.51 1.18 10.52
N ALA A 68 -3.27 2.30 11.20
CA ALA A 68 -2.46 3.38 10.67
C ALA A 68 -1.01 2.96 10.46
N ALA A 69 -0.42 2.20 11.39
CA ALA A 69 0.93 1.66 11.24
C ALA A 69 1.04 0.68 10.06
N ALA A 70 0.03 -0.17 9.87
CA ALA A 70 -0.11 -1.04 8.69
C ALA A 70 -0.13 -0.22 7.38
N MET A 71 -0.90 0.87 7.34
CA MET A 71 -0.95 1.77 6.19
C MET A 71 0.37 2.49 5.94
N VAL A 72 1.04 2.99 6.98
CA VAL A 72 2.37 3.60 6.84
C VAL A 72 3.35 2.60 6.25
N ARG A 73 3.30 1.33 6.67
CA ARG A 73 4.15 0.27 6.13
C ARG A 73 3.87 0.01 4.66
N ILE A 74 2.61 -0.11 4.24
CA ILE A 74 2.31 -0.38 2.83
C ILE A 74 2.68 0.81 1.93
N MET A 75 2.44 2.04 2.38
CA MET A 75 2.88 3.25 1.67
C MET A 75 4.40 3.29 1.51
N LYS A 76 5.15 2.91 2.56
CA LYS A 76 6.62 2.80 2.47
C LYS A 76 7.02 1.75 1.43
N ARG A 77 6.40 0.57 1.43
CA ARG A 77 6.70 -0.49 0.44
C ARG A 77 6.42 -0.02 -0.98
N THR A 78 5.34 0.71 -1.22
CA THR A 78 5.05 1.29 -2.54
C THR A 78 6.11 2.29 -2.95
N GLN A 79 6.55 3.17 -2.04
CA GLN A 79 7.63 4.12 -2.30
C GLN A 79 8.96 3.42 -2.59
N ASP A 80 9.32 2.40 -1.80
CA ASP A 80 10.52 1.61 -2.01
C ASP A 80 10.47 0.94 -3.40
N PHE A 81 9.34 0.36 -3.80
CA PHE A 81 9.14 -0.23 -5.12
C PHE A 81 9.27 0.80 -6.24
N MET A 82 8.59 1.95 -6.13
CA MET A 82 8.70 3.05 -7.10
C MET A 82 10.15 3.51 -7.29
N ALA A 83 10.94 3.55 -6.21
CA ALA A 83 12.35 3.93 -6.26
C ALA A 83 13.25 2.90 -6.97
N THR A 84 12.80 1.65 -7.13
CA THR A 84 13.53 0.64 -7.94
C THR A 84 13.33 0.80 -9.44
N LEU A 85 12.32 1.55 -9.87
CA LEU A 85 12.02 1.73 -11.29
C LEU A 85 13.08 2.62 -11.96
N PRO A 86 13.59 2.26 -13.15
CA PRO A 86 14.60 3.08 -13.83
C PRO A 86 14.11 4.50 -14.10
N ALA A 87 14.95 5.51 -13.84
CA ALA A 87 14.59 6.92 -14.05
C ALA A 87 14.17 7.20 -15.50
N GLU A 88 14.84 6.58 -16.47
CA GLU A 88 14.58 6.73 -17.91
C GLU A 88 13.46 5.83 -18.46
N ALA A 89 12.83 4.99 -17.62
CA ALA A 89 11.72 4.17 -18.09
C ALA A 89 10.52 5.03 -18.50
N ASP A 90 9.80 4.58 -19.53
CA ASP A 90 8.59 5.21 -20.02
C ASP A 90 7.58 5.45 -18.89
N PRO A 91 6.97 6.66 -18.78
CA PRO A 91 6.04 6.98 -17.71
C PRO A 91 4.82 6.04 -17.63
N LEU A 92 4.23 5.65 -18.78
CA LEU A 92 3.13 4.69 -18.79
C LEU A 92 3.60 3.31 -18.31
N GLY A 93 4.78 2.88 -18.73
CA GLY A 93 5.44 1.68 -18.25
C GLY A 93 5.60 1.66 -16.72
N LYS A 94 6.03 2.77 -16.11
CA LYS A 94 6.12 2.90 -14.65
C LYS A 94 4.76 2.79 -13.96
N LEU A 95 3.73 3.45 -14.50
CA LEU A 95 2.36 3.36 -13.97
C LEU A 95 1.82 1.93 -14.04
N LYS A 96 2.04 1.24 -15.17
CA LYS A 96 1.68 -0.18 -15.33
C LYS A 96 2.43 -1.07 -14.33
N ALA A 97 3.72 -0.81 -14.09
CA ALA A 97 4.53 -1.56 -13.13
C ALA A 97 4.02 -1.39 -11.68
N VAL A 98 3.67 -0.17 -11.26
CA VAL A 98 3.10 0.08 -9.93
C VAL A 98 1.73 -0.56 -9.77
N ALA A 99 0.86 -0.44 -10.78
CA ALA A 99 -0.46 -1.07 -10.76
C ALA A 99 -0.36 -2.60 -10.66
N ARG A 100 0.50 -3.21 -11.47
CA ARG A 100 0.81 -4.65 -11.41
C ARG A 100 1.28 -5.07 -10.02
N TRP A 101 2.29 -4.39 -9.48
CA TRP A 101 2.83 -4.67 -8.15
C TRP A 101 1.75 -4.57 -7.07
N ALA A 102 0.89 -3.56 -7.12
CA ALA A 102 -0.18 -3.40 -6.15
C ALA A 102 -1.19 -4.56 -6.21
N MET A 103 -1.56 -5.02 -7.41
CA MET A 103 -2.44 -6.18 -7.60
C MET A 103 -1.80 -7.48 -7.09
N GLU A 104 -0.50 -7.69 -7.34
CA GLU A 104 0.25 -8.86 -6.85
C GLU A 104 0.31 -8.88 -5.32
N VAL A 105 0.57 -7.73 -4.70
CA VAL A 105 0.56 -7.58 -3.23
C VAL A 105 -0.84 -7.84 -2.65
N GLN A 106 -1.89 -7.44 -3.36
CA GLN A 106 -3.28 -7.72 -2.96
C GLN A 106 -3.59 -9.22 -3.05
N LEU A 107 -3.24 -9.88 -4.15
CA LEU A 107 -3.43 -11.33 -4.33
C LEU A 107 -2.62 -12.14 -3.31
N ALA A 108 -1.44 -11.66 -2.91
CA ALA A 108 -0.65 -12.26 -1.83
C ALA A 108 -1.27 -12.08 -0.42
N GLY A 109 -2.36 -11.33 -0.27
CA GLY A 109 -2.97 -11.04 1.03
C GLY A 109 -2.12 -10.13 1.91
N GLU A 110 -1.28 -9.30 1.29
CA GLU A 110 -0.38 -8.38 2.00
C GLU A 110 -0.85 -6.92 1.96
N MET A 111 -1.88 -6.65 1.14
CA MET A 111 -2.53 -5.35 1.07
C MET A 111 -3.57 -5.21 2.19
N PRO A 112 -3.48 -4.19 3.07
CA PRO A 112 -4.45 -4.00 4.13
C PRO A 112 -5.81 -3.55 3.57
N SER A 113 -6.90 -4.21 3.96
CA SER A 113 -8.27 -3.80 3.63
C SER A 113 -8.85 -2.91 4.73
N LEU A 114 -9.16 -1.65 4.37
CA LEU A 114 -9.73 -0.66 5.28
C LEU A 114 -11.11 -0.17 4.80
N PRO A 115 -12.06 0.04 5.74
CA PRO A 115 -13.37 0.58 5.41
C PRO A 115 -13.28 2.06 5.06
N HIS A 116 -13.80 2.42 3.89
CA HIS A 116 -13.91 3.82 3.45
C HIS A 116 -14.85 4.66 4.34
N GLN A 117 -15.68 4.03 5.16
CA GLN A 117 -16.74 4.67 5.94
C GLN A 117 -16.42 4.84 7.43
N SER A 118 -15.32 4.28 7.95
CA SER A 118 -14.98 4.41 9.38
C SER A 118 -14.43 5.81 9.68
N SER A 119 -15.21 6.61 10.41
CA SER A 119 -14.84 7.99 10.76
C SER A 119 -13.68 8.05 11.75
N SER A 120 -13.57 7.10 12.69
CA SER A 120 -12.47 7.06 13.67
C SER A 120 -11.14 6.75 12.99
N LEU A 121 -11.09 5.67 12.20
CA LEU A 121 -9.90 5.28 11.46
C LEU A 121 -9.45 6.37 10.49
N ARG A 122 -10.40 6.97 9.75
CA ARG A 122 -10.11 8.11 8.88
C ARG A 122 -9.47 9.25 9.67
N THR A 123 -10.00 9.59 10.84
CA THR A 123 -9.46 10.65 11.70
C THR A 123 -8.04 10.33 12.13
N THR A 124 -7.77 9.10 12.58
CA THR A 124 -6.42 8.65 12.99
C THR A 124 -5.44 8.69 11.81
N LEU A 125 -5.83 8.21 10.64
CA LEU A 125 -4.99 8.28 9.43
C LEU A 125 -4.68 9.73 9.04
N MET A 126 -5.70 10.61 9.04
CA MET A 126 -5.52 12.03 8.68
C MET A 126 -4.68 12.80 9.71
N GLY A 127 -4.67 12.37 10.98
CA GLY A 127 -3.79 12.89 12.01
C GLY A 127 -2.38 12.29 12.00
N ASN A 128 -2.17 11.17 11.30
CA ASN A 128 -0.88 10.50 11.24
C ASN A 128 0.02 11.14 10.18
N ARG A 129 0.97 11.97 10.63
CA ARG A 129 1.91 12.67 9.76
C ARG A 129 2.71 11.73 8.85
N ALA A 130 3.19 10.60 9.38
CA ALA A 130 3.97 9.65 8.59
C ALA A 130 3.14 9.02 7.46
N TYR A 131 1.84 8.82 7.67
CA TYR A 131 0.94 8.36 6.61
C TYR A 131 0.71 9.46 5.57
N ILE A 132 0.35 10.66 6.00
CA ILE A 132 0.04 11.79 5.11
C ILE A 132 1.24 12.20 4.27
N ASP A 133 2.42 12.35 4.87
CA ASP A 133 3.65 12.72 4.14
C ASP A 133 3.98 11.68 3.04
N ARG A 134 3.78 10.39 3.32
CA ARG A 134 4.01 9.32 2.35
C ARG A 134 2.95 9.30 1.25
N LEU A 135 1.68 9.45 1.62
CA LEU A 135 0.57 9.49 0.67
C LEU A 135 0.73 10.66 -0.31
N MET A 136 1.11 11.84 0.19
CA MET A 136 1.39 13.01 -0.65
C MET A 136 2.58 12.77 -1.58
N GLY A 137 3.73 12.33 -1.05
CA GLY A 137 4.91 12.07 -1.90
C GLY A 137 4.69 10.99 -2.97
N MET A 138 3.91 9.95 -2.65
CA MET A 138 3.49 8.94 -3.62
C MET A 138 2.54 9.53 -4.66
N SER A 139 1.56 10.33 -4.24
CA SER A 139 0.60 11.00 -5.14
C SER A 139 1.30 11.96 -6.10
N ASP A 140 2.28 12.73 -5.62
CA ASP A 140 3.07 13.66 -6.43
C ASP A 140 3.89 12.92 -7.50
N THR A 141 4.55 11.82 -7.10
CA THR A 141 5.36 11.00 -8.01
C THR A 141 4.50 10.39 -9.12
N LEU A 142 3.39 9.74 -8.74
CA LEU A 142 2.46 9.15 -9.69
C LEU A 142 1.79 10.21 -10.57
N GLY A 143 1.41 11.35 -9.98
CA GLY A 143 0.85 12.49 -10.70
C GLY A 143 1.80 13.02 -11.76
N GLY A 144 3.09 13.15 -11.43
CA GLY A 144 4.13 13.53 -12.40
C GLY A 144 4.26 12.54 -13.55
N TRP A 145 4.23 11.24 -13.29
CA TRP A 145 4.26 10.22 -14.35
C TRP A 145 3.00 10.23 -15.21
N ILE A 146 1.82 10.43 -14.62
CA ILE A 146 0.54 10.56 -15.34
C ILE A 146 0.61 11.77 -16.28
N GLN A 147 1.04 12.93 -15.78
CA GLN A 147 1.17 14.13 -16.59
C GLN A 147 2.18 13.96 -17.72
N ALA A 148 3.32 13.31 -17.46
CA ALA A 148 4.31 13.01 -18.49
C ALA A 148 3.76 12.05 -19.57
N ALA A 149 3.02 11.01 -19.17
CA ALA A 149 2.36 10.09 -20.09
C ALA A 149 1.25 10.77 -20.91
N GLN A 150 0.56 11.75 -20.34
CA GLN A 150 -0.44 12.56 -21.06
C GLN A 150 0.23 13.51 -22.05
N ALA A 151 1.34 14.14 -21.67
CA ALA A 151 2.10 15.06 -22.51
C ALA A 151 2.74 14.38 -23.72
N ASN A 152 3.22 13.13 -23.56
CA ASN A 152 3.82 12.36 -24.65
C ASN A 152 2.80 11.55 -25.48
N GLY A 153 1.50 11.61 -25.13
CA GLY A 153 0.43 10.95 -25.87
C GLY A 153 0.26 9.45 -25.60
N THR A 154 1.01 8.86 -24.67
CA THR A 154 0.86 7.45 -24.28
C THR A 154 -0.34 7.20 -23.36
N LEU A 155 -0.84 8.24 -22.70
CA LEU A 155 -2.04 8.22 -21.86
C LEU A 155 -3.03 9.30 -22.29
N SER A 156 -4.33 9.00 -22.21
CA SER A 156 -5.38 9.95 -22.60
C SER A 156 -5.34 11.24 -21.78
N SER A 157 -5.19 12.38 -22.45
CA SER A 157 -5.26 13.73 -21.85
C SER A 157 -6.70 14.25 -21.70
N LYS A 158 -7.71 13.49 -22.11
CA LYS A 158 -9.14 13.85 -21.95
C LYS A 158 -9.59 13.79 -20.49
N LEU A 159 -8.90 13.00 -19.67
CA LEU A 159 -9.19 12.87 -18.24
C LEU A 159 -8.21 13.75 -17.43
N PRO A 160 -8.68 14.45 -16.39
CA PRO A 160 -7.79 15.10 -15.44
C PRO A 160 -6.84 14.09 -14.80
N ALA A 161 -5.56 14.45 -14.63
CA ALA A 161 -4.55 13.57 -14.02
C ALA A 161 -4.98 13.03 -12.64
N ILE A 162 -5.70 13.84 -11.86
CA ILE A 162 -6.23 13.44 -10.55
C ILE A 162 -7.27 12.31 -10.64
N ALA A 163 -8.07 12.26 -11.71
CA ALA A 163 -9.04 11.18 -11.91
C ALA A 163 -8.32 9.87 -12.27
N VAL A 164 -7.26 9.95 -13.07
CA VAL A 164 -6.40 8.80 -13.36
C VAL A 164 -5.72 8.30 -12.09
N LEU A 165 -5.17 9.21 -11.27
CA LEU A 165 -4.49 8.85 -10.03
C LEU A 165 -5.41 8.05 -9.09
N TYR A 166 -6.63 8.53 -8.85
CA TYR A 166 -7.58 7.80 -8.01
C TYR A 166 -8.05 6.48 -8.63
N THR A 167 -8.08 6.38 -9.96
CA THR A 167 -8.34 5.11 -10.64
C THR A 167 -7.22 4.10 -10.38
N LEU A 168 -5.95 4.53 -10.37
CA LEU A 168 -4.82 3.67 -10.02
C LEU A 168 -4.85 3.26 -8.54
N PHE A 169 -5.21 4.16 -7.63
CA PHE A 169 -5.39 3.79 -6.22
C PHE A 169 -6.51 2.76 -6.03
N ALA A 170 -7.60 2.87 -6.79
CA ALA A 170 -8.68 1.87 -6.74
C ALA A 170 -8.19 0.46 -7.13
N ARG A 171 -7.19 0.33 -8.00
CA ARG A 171 -6.60 -0.97 -8.39
C ARG A 171 -5.87 -1.68 -7.25
N ALA A 172 -5.39 -0.95 -6.25
CA ALA A 172 -4.78 -1.52 -5.06
C ALA A 172 -5.81 -2.13 -4.08
N CYS A 173 -7.09 -1.82 -4.26
CA CYS A 173 -8.18 -2.27 -3.38
C CYS A 173 -9.29 -2.95 -4.20
N ASP A 174 -8.97 -3.50 -5.36
CA ASP A 174 -9.98 -3.92 -6.33
C ASP A 174 -10.54 -5.31 -5.98
N PRO A 175 -11.84 -5.45 -5.64
CA PRO A 175 -12.40 -6.76 -5.30
C PRO A 175 -12.46 -7.71 -6.50
N VAL A 176 -12.33 -7.22 -7.74
CA VAL A 176 -12.34 -8.05 -8.96
C VAL A 176 -11.23 -9.10 -8.92
N LEU A 177 -10.06 -8.78 -8.38
CA LEU A 177 -8.95 -9.72 -8.27
C LEU A 177 -9.35 -10.96 -7.46
N GLU A 178 -9.98 -10.75 -6.31
CA GLU A 178 -10.44 -11.83 -5.45
C GLU A 178 -11.58 -12.62 -6.09
N PHE A 179 -12.55 -11.94 -6.72
CA PHE A 179 -13.66 -12.62 -7.41
C PHE A 179 -13.17 -13.52 -8.55
N LEU A 180 -12.21 -13.05 -9.35
CA LEU A 180 -11.63 -13.86 -10.42
C LEU A 180 -10.83 -15.05 -9.86
N ARG A 181 -10.10 -14.86 -8.76
CA ARG A 181 -9.35 -15.92 -8.08
C ARG A 181 -10.27 -17.00 -7.52
N VAL A 182 -11.36 -16.61 -6.84
CA VAL A 182 -12.36 -17.55 -6.29
C VAL A 182 -13.04 -18.36 -7.40
N GLY A 183 -13.20 -17.79 -8.59
CA GLY A 183 -13.71 -18.51 -9.76
C GLY A 183 -12.85 -19.69 -10.21
N GLY A 184 -11.56 -19.74 -9.84
CA GLY A 184 -10.67 -20.89 -10.06
C GLY A 184 -10.25 -21.15 -11.51
N ASN A 185 -10.66 -20.30 -12.45
CA ASN A 185 -10.43 -20.49 -13.89
C ASN A 185 -9.13 -19.85 -14.41
N TYR A 186 -8.48 -19.03 -13.59
CA TYR A 186 -7.33 -18.21 -13.99
C TYR A 186 -6.24 -18.26 -12.93
N SER A 187 -4.98 -18.27 -13.37
CA SER A 187 -3.83 -18.04 -12.50
C SER A 187 -3.75 -16.56 -12.08
N ASP A 188 -3.08 -16.27 -10.97
CA ASP A 188 -2.85 -14.90 -10.50
C ASP A 188 -2.24 -14.00 -11.58
N ALA A 189 -1.27 -14.52 -12.36
CA ALA A 189 -0.67 -13.78 -13.46
C ALA A 189 -1.69 -13.40 -14.55
N GLN A 190 -2.56 -14.34 -14.95
CA GLN A 190 -3.63 -14.07 -15.92
C GLN A 190 -4.64 -13.06 -15.37
N ILE A 191 -4.98 -13.14 -14.08
CA ILE A 191 -5.89 -12.19 -13.42
C ILE A 191 -5.30 -10.78 -13.48
N VAL A 192 -4.04 -10.62 -13.09
CA VAL A 192 -3.34 -9.34 -13.12
C VAL A 192 -3.27 -8.78 -14.54
N ASP A 193 -2.94 -9.61 -15.53
CA ASP A 193 -2.88 -9.19 -16.92
C ASP A 193 -4.23 -8.67 -17.44
N MET A 194 -5.32 -9.41 -17.20
CA MET A 194 -6.68 -9.00 -17.61
C MET A 194 -7.11 -7.68 -16.94
N VAL A 195 -6.87 -7.53 -15.64
CA VAL A 195 -7.26 -6.31 -14.91
C VAL A 195 -6.39 -5.13 -15.35
N LEU A 196 -5.10 -5.34 -15.59
CA LEU A 196 -4.20 -4.31 -16.10
C LEU A 196 -4.59 -3.86 -17.51
N GLU A 197 -4.90 -4.79 -18.40
CA GLU A 197 -5.39 -4.50 -19.76
C GLU A 197 -6.68 -3.67 -19.71
N SER A 198 -7.68 -4.11 -18.93
CA SER A 198 -8.92 -3.35 -18.77
C SER A 198 -8.71 -1.93 -18.22
N CYS A 199 -7.66 -1.74 -17.39
CA CYS A 199 -7.36 -0.46 -16.76
C CYS A 199 -6.65 0.53 -17.70
N PHE A 200 -5.77 0.06 -18.59
CA PHE A 200 -4.94 0.92 -19.43
C PHE A 200 -5.31 0.91 -20.91
N GLU A 201 -5.98 -0.14 -21.38
CA GLU A 201 -6.37 -0.33 -22.79
C GLU A 201 -7.88 -0.17 -22.98
N GLY A 202 -8.65 -0.26 -21.88
CA GLY A 202 -10.09 -0.08 -21.86
C GLY A 202 -10.85 -1.34 -22.25
N LEU A 203 -12.18 -1.20 -22.39
CA LEU A 203 -13.09 -2.30 -22.71
C LEU A 203 -13.74 -2.16 -24.11
N SER A 204 -13.50 -1.04 -24.79
CA SER A 204 -14.02 -0.82 -26.14
C SER A 204 -13.21 -1.63 -27.15
N ALA A 205 -13.90 -2.39 -28.00
CA ALA A 205 -13.27 -2.88 -29.23
C ALA A 205 -12.80 -1.68 -30.06
N ARG A 206 -11.55 -1.72 -30.51
CA ARG A 206 -10.98 -0.70 -31.41
C ARG A 206 -11.68 -0.67 -32.75
#